data_AF-A0A090T2L8-F1
#
_entry.id   AF-A0A090T2L8-F1
#
_cell.length_a   1.000
_cell.length_b   1.000
_cell.length_c   1.000
_cell.angle_alpha   90.00
_cell.angle_beta   90.00
_cell.angle_gamma   90.00
#
_symmetry.space_group_name_H-M   'P 1'
#
loop_
_entity.id
_entity.type
_entity.pdbx_description
1 polymer ?
#
loop_
_entity_poly.entity_id
_entity_poly.type
_entity_poly.pdbx_seq_one_letter_code
_entity_poly.pdbx_strand_id
1 'polypeptide(L)'
;MAAYIFRRLLLVIPTLWAIITINFFIIQIAPGGPVEQALAQMQGLDSGIMERFSGGGTEVELDAGQGDVATGYKGSRGLDPEVVEAIKVQFGFDKPLHERYFDMLKNYAMFNFGDSLFRGGNVIDLIKERLPVSISLGLWSTLIIYLISIPLGILKAIHHGSRFDIWSSAVVIVGYAIPGFLFASYLLSFLRAVTISVGSRCAA
;
A
#
# COMPACT_ATOMS: atom_id res chain seq x y z
N MET A 1 -28.74 23.55 3.25
CA MET A 1 -27.47 22.82 3.01
C MET A 1 -26.50 22.86 4.19
N ALA A 2 -26.25 23.99 4.84
CA ALA A 2 -25.32 24.07 5.98
C ALA A 2 -25.64 23.08 7.13
N ALA A 3 -26.91 22.95 7.54
CA ALA A 3 -27.32 22.01 8.58
C ALA A 3 -27.08 20.53 8.21
N TYR A 4 -27.18 20.18 6.91
CA TYR A 4 -26.88 18.83 6.42
C TYR A 4 -25.38 18.55 6.43
N ILE A 5 -24.57 19.51 5.96
CA ILE A 5 -23.10 19.42 5.98
C ILE A 5 -22.61 19.28 7.43
N PHE A 6 -23.16 20.08 8.35
CA PHE A 6 -22.79 20.03 9.76
C PHE A 6 -23.18 18.70 10.42
N ARG A 7 -24.39 18.17 10.17
CA ARG A 7 -24.78 16.83 10.63
C ARG A 7 -23.84 15.75 10.09
N ARG A 8 -23.44 15.85 8.83
CA ARG A 8 -22.52 14.89 8.20
C ARG A 8 -21.12 14.96 8.81
N LEU A 9 -20.58 16.17 9.01
CA LEU A 9 -19.30 16.39 9.69
C LEU A 9 -19.32 15.85 11.13
N LEU A 10 -20.42 16.08 11.86
CA LEU A 10 -20.57 15.57 13.22
C LEU A 10 -20.63 14.04 13.23
N LEU A 11 -21.27 13.41 12.24
CA LEU A 11 -21.28 11.94 12.06
C LEU A 11 -19.91 11.34 11.67
N VAL A 12 -18.97 12.14 11.15
CA VAL A 12 -17.60 11.67 10.86
C VAL A 12 -16.83 11.35 12.15
N ILE A 13 -17.02 12.14 13.21
CA ILE A 13 -16.32 11.95 14.49
C ILE A 13 -16.61 10.56 15.12
N PRO A 14 -17.87 10.13 15.33
CA PRO A 14 -18.15 8.83 15.93
C PRO A 14 -17.78 7.67 14.99
N THR A 15 -17.86 7.85 13.67
CA THR A 15 -17.44 6.80 12.72
C THR A 15 -15.92 6.60 12.75
N LEU A 16 -15.14 7.68 12.74
CA LEU A 16 -13.69 7.61 12.91
C LEU A 16 -13.31 6.99 14.26
N TRP A 17 -13.96 7.41 15.34
CA TRP A 17 -13.70 6.85 16.66
C TRP A 17 -14.02 5.34 16.72
N ALA A 18 -15.13 4.91 16.14
CA ALA A 18 -15.48 3.49 16.04
C ALA A 18 -14.43 2.71 15.23
N ILE A 19 -14.00 3.22 14.08
CA ILE A 19 -12.97 2.59 13.23
C ILE A 19 -11.63 2.49 13.97
N ILE A 20 -11.19 3.56 14.63
CA ILE A 20 -9.94 3.58 15.41
C ILE A 20 -10.00 2.58 16.55
N THR A 21 -11.12 2.54 17.29
CA THR A 21 -11.33 1.59 18.39
C THR A 21 -11.26 0.16 17.88
N ILE A 22 -12.00 -0.16 16.81
CA ILE A 22 -12.01 -1.49 16.20
C ILE A 22 -10.60 -1.87 15.72
N ASN A 23 -9.90 -0.98 15.03
CA ASN A 23 -8.55 -1.24 14.53
C ASN A 23 -7.55 -1.49 15.67
N PHE A 24 -7.63 -0.71 16.75
CA PHE A 24 -6.81 -0.91 17.95
C PHE A 24 -7.00 -2.30 18.55
N PHE A 25 -8.26 -2.74 18.72
CA PHE A 25 -8.55 -4.08 19.21
C PHE A 25 -8.10 -5.18 18.23
N ILE A 26 -8.28 -4.99 16.92
CA ILE A 26 -7.81 -5.94 15.91
C ILE A 26 -6.30 -6.15 16.01
N ILE A 27 -5.52 -5.06 16.10
CA ILE A 27 -4.05 -5.13 16.24
C ILE A 27 -3.66 -5.82 17.55
N GLN A 28 -4.45 -5.64 18.60
CA GLN A 28 -4.19 -6.22 19.92
C GLN A 28 -4.56 -7.71 20.03
N ILE A 29 -5.51 -8.16 19.20
CA ILE A 29 -5.95 -9.56 19.12
C ILE A 29 -5.11 -10.35 18.08
N ALA A 30 -4.49 -9.67 17.12
CA ALA A 30 -3.64 -10.29 16.12
C ALA A 30 -2.42 -10.97 16.79
N PRO A 31 -2.24 -12.30 16.62
CA PRO A 31 -1.06 -12.99 17.12
C PRO A 31 0.18 -12.57 16.30
N GLY A 32 1.20 -12.05 16.99
CA GLY A 32 2.42 -11.49 16.37
C GLY A 32 2.41 -9.96 16.35
N GLY A 33 2.57 -9.35 17.53
CA GLY A 33 2.58 -7.90 17.69
C GLY A 33 3.75 -7.22 16.95
N PRO A 34 3.74 -5.89 16.87
CA PRO A 34 4.78 -5.12 16.17
C PRO A 34 6.19 -5.36 16.73
N VAL A 35 6.30 -5.77 17.99
CA VAL A 35 7.55 -6.16 18.63
C VAL A 35 8.02 -7.52 18.11
N GLU A 36 7.11 -8.50 18.03
CA GLU A 36 7.41 -9.82 17.44
C GLU A 36 7.77 -9.70 15.96
N GLN A 37 7.16 -8.79 15.20
CA GLN A 37 7.53 -8.52 13.80
C GLN A 37 8.90 -7.84 13.68
N ALA A 38 9.21 -6.86 14.54
CA ALA A 38 10.54 -6.25 14.60
C ALA A 38 11.62 -7.26 14.98
N LEU A 39 11.32 -8.17 15.92
CA LEU A 39 12.20 -9.27 16.32
C LEU A 39 12.33 -10.32 15.20
N ALA A 40 11.25 -10.67 14.50
CA ALA A 40 11.25 -11.59 13.38
C ALA A 40 12.02 -11.05 12.16
N GLN A 41 11.95 -9.73 11.93
CA GLN A 41 12.74 -9.04 10.91
C GLN A 41 14.23 -9.08 11.23
N MET A 42 14.61 -8.86 12.50
CA MET A 42 15.99 -9.06 12.95
C MET A 42 16.44 -10.52 12.89
N GLN A 43 15.51 -11.47 13.01
CA GLN A 43 15.75 -12.91 12.87
C GLN A 43 15.70 -13.40 11.40
N GLY A 44 15.39 -12.52 10.44
CA GLY A 44 15.43 -12.81 9.00
C GLY A 44 14.31 -13.72 8.48
N LEU A 45 13.20 -13.88 9.21
CA LEU A 45 12.21 -14.93 8.95
C LEU A 45 11.06 -14.56 7.99
N ASP A 46 10.92 -13.31 7.53
CA ASP A 46 9.66 -12.87 6.89
C ASP A 46 9.79 -12.22 5.48
N SER A 47 11.00 -12.05 4.93
CA SER A 47 11.14 -11.43 3.60
C SER A 47 10.49 -12.25 2.47
N GLY A 48 10.37 -13.57 2.62
CA GLY A 48 9.94 -14.44 1.52
C GLY A 48 8.43 -14.72 1.41
N ILE A 49 7.65 -14.60 2.49
CA ILE A 49 6.25 -15.06 2.50
C ILE A 49 5.26 -13.90 2.32
N MET A 50 5.51 -12.75 2.97
CA MET A 50 4.66 -11.56 2.85
C MET A 50 4.84 -10.84 1.51
N GLU A 51 6.04 -10.87 0.92
CA GLU A 51 6.34 -10.28 -0.39
C GLU A 51 5.61 -11.02 -1.53
N ARG A 52 5.46 -12.35 -1.40
CA ARG A 52 4.73 -13.19 -2.36
C ARG A 52 3.21 -12.99 -2.33
N PHE A 53 2.65 -12.56 -1.20
CA PHE A 53 1.20 -12.40 -1.04
C PHE A 53 0.72 -10.94 -1.15
N SER A 54 1.57 -9.96 -0.81
CA SER A 54 1.19 -8.54 -0.83
C SER A 54 1.42 -7.83 -2.17
N GLY A 55 2.04 -8.48 -3.16
CA GLY A 55 2.30 -7.85 -4.46
C GLY A 55 3.11 -6.55 -4.34
N GLY A 56 3.98 -6.46 -3.34
CA GLY A 56 4.93 -5.37 -3.16
C GLY A 56 5.83 -5.29 -4.38
N GLY A 57 5.85 -4.12 -5.01
CA GLY A 57 6.49 -3.90 -6.30
C GLY A 57 7.91 -4.46 -6.34
N THR A 58 8.17 -5.27 -7.37
CA THR A 58 9.51 -5.64 -7.80
C THR A 58 10.28 -4.36 -8.10
N GLU A 59 11.01 -3.85 -7.12
CA GLU A 59 12.10 -2.93 -7.40
C GLU A 59 13.11 -3.71 -8.25
N VAL A 60 13.54 -3.05 -9.32
CA VAL A 60 14.43 -3.59 -10.34
C VAL A 60 15.76 -3.94 -9.68
N GLU A 61 15.93 -5.19 -9.29
CA GLU A 61 17.23 -5.75 -8.95
C GLU A 61 18.03 -5.88 -10.25
N LEU A 62 18.91 -4.91 -10.47
CA LEU A 62 19.93 -4.99 -11.51
C LEU A 62 20.90 -6.12 -11.13
N ASP A 63 20.94 -7.11 -12.01
CA ASP A 63 21.90 -8.21 -12.03
C ASP A 63 23.33 -7.69 -11.93
N ALA A 64 23.97 -7.95 -10.80
CA ALA A 64 25.40 -7.80 -10.60
C ALA A 64 25.93 -9.01 -9.82
N GLY A 65 26.45 -9.98 -10.58
CA GLY A 65 27.71 -10.65 -10.26
C GLY A 65 27.77 -11.49 -8.98
N GLN A 66 27.70 -12.80 -9.19
CA GLN A 66 28.23 -13.89 -8.37
C GLN A 66 29.39 -13.51 -7.41
N GLY A 67 29.23 -13.83 -6.12
CA GLY A 67 30.29 -13.80 -5.12
C GLY A 67 29.87 -14.51 -3.83
N ASP A 68 30.45 -15.68 -3.57
CA ASP A 68 30.44 -16.37 -2.29
C ASP A 68 30.75 -15.40 -1.13
N VAL A 69 29.81 -15.23 -0.20
CA VAL A 69 30.13 -14.79 1.16
C VAL A 69 29.44 -15.72 2.15
N ALA A 70 30.23 -16.59 2.74
CA ALA A 70 29.90 -17.30 3.97
C ALA A 70 29.64 -16.27 5.08
N THR A 71 28.40 -15.86 5.29
CA THR A 71 28.02 -15.09 6.48
C THR A 71 27.36 -16.03 7.48
N GLY A 72 28.16 -16.48 8.45
CA GLY A 72 27.66 -17.18 9.63
C GLY A 72 26.53 -16.38 10.29
N TYR A 73 25.33 -16.94 10.22
CA TYR A 73 24.10 -16.38 10.77
C TYR A 73 24.24 -16.24 12.30
N LYS A 74 24.44 -15.00 12.77
CA LYS A 74 24.50 -14.61 14.20
C LYS A 74 23.11 -14.50 14.86
N GLY A 75 22.04 -14.99 14.22
CA GLY A 75 20.66 -14.89 14.72
C GLY A 75 20.26 -15.91 15.80
N SER A 76 21.15 -16.84 16.17
CA SER A 76 20.88 -17.88 17.19
C SER A 76 21.39 -17.54 18.59
N ARG A 77 22.05 -16.39 18.78
CA ARG A 77 22.25 -15.84 20.12
C ARG A 77 21.02 -15.01 20.44
N GLY A 78 20.21 -15.49 21.39
CA GLY A 78 19.04 -14.77 21.89
C GLY A 78 19.40 -13.30 22.14
N LEU A 79 18.47 -12.41 21.79
CA LEU A 79 18.68 -10.98 21.98
C LEU A 79 19.08 -10.70 23.44
N ASP A 80 20.02 -9.78 23.60
CA ASP A 80 20.35 -9.24 24.92
C ASP A 80 19.06 -8.71 25.57
N PRO A 81 18.71 -9.12 26.79
CA PRO A 81 17.46 -8.73 27.45
C PRO A 81 17.26 -7.21 27.50
N GLU A 82 18.34 -6.44 27.52
CA GLU A 82 18.34 -4.97 27.48
C GLU A 82 17.78 -4.40 26.17
N VAL A 83 18.04 -5.05 25.02
CA VAL A 83 17.52 -4.62 23.71
C VAL A 83 16.02 -4.92 23.61
N VAL A 84 15.58 -6.06 24.15
CA VAL A 84 14.16 -6.43 24.22
C VAL A 84 13.39 -5.46 25.13
N GLU A 85 14.00 -5.03 26.23
CA GLU A 85 13.42 -4.06 27.16
C GLU A 85 13.36 -2.65 26.56
N ALA A 86 14.43 -2.19 25.89
CA ALA A 86 14.43 -0.93 25.16
C ALA A 86 13.36 -0.88 24.06
N ILE A 87 13.12 -2.01 23.38
CA ILE A 87 12.03 -2.16 22.41
C ILE A 87 10.67 -2.12 23.12
N LYS A 88 10.45 -2.86 24.20
CA LYS A 88 9.17 -2.82 24.95
C LYS A 88 8.81 -1.40 25.43
N VAL A 89 9.81 -0.66 25.92
CA VAL A 89 9.68 0.73 26.38
C VAL A 89 9.40 1.69 25.23
N GLN A 90 10.12 1.60 24.11
CA GLN A 90 9.87 2.43 22.91
C GLN A 90 8.46 2.23 22.34
N PHE A 91 7.95 1.00 22.41
CA PHE A 91 6.62 0.67 21.89
C PHE A 91 5.48 0.83 22.94
N GLY A 92 5.81 1.28 24.16
CA GLY A 92 4.85 1.61 25.21
C GLY A 92 4.02 0.42 25.71
N PHE A 93 4.56 -0.80 25.60
CA PHE A 93 3.89 -2.02 26.07
C PHE A 93 3.93 -2.20 27.59
N ASP A 94 4.68 -1.37 28.31
CA ASP A 94 4.68 -1.29 29.78
C ASP A 94 3.37 -0.72 30.37
N LYS A 95 2.59 0.00 29.57
CA LYS A 95 1.36 0.67 30.03
C LYS A 95 0.12 -0.20 29.84
N PRO A 96 -0.87 -0.12 30.76
CA PRO A 96 -2.12 -0.86 30.61
C PRO A 96 -2.90 -0.41 29.36
N LEU A 97 -3.73 -1.31 28.83
CA LEU A 97 -4.38 -1.15 27.50
C LEU A 97 -5.13 0.17 27.31
N HIS A 98 -5.78 0.65 28.37
CA HIS A 98 -6.55 1.88 28.34
C HIS A 98 -5.66 3.12 28.22
N GLU A 99 -4.52 3.19 28.92
CA GLU A 99 -3.59 4.31 28.80
C GLU A 99 -3.01 4.41 27.39
N ARG A 100 -2.66 3.28 26.78
CA ARG A 100 -2.18 3.23 25.38
C ARG A 100 -3.23 3.74 24.40
N TYR A 101 -4.49 3.38 24.61
CA TYR A 101 -5.59 3.84 23.78
C TYR A 101 -5.81 5.36 23.89
N PHE A 102 -5.80 5.91 25.11
CA PHE A 102 -5.96 7.34 25.32
C PHE A 102 -4.75 8.15 24.85
N ASP A 103 -3.53 7.67 25.07
CA ASP A 103 -2.30 8.29 24.54
C ASP A 103 -2.33 8.32 23.00
N MET A 104 -2.75 7.22 22.36
CA MET A 104 -2.93 7.18 20.90
C MET A 104 -3.98 8.18 20.41
N LEU A 105 -5.17 8.23 21.04
CA LEU A 105 -6.22 9.18 20.68
C LEU A 105 -5.74 10.63 20.82
N LYS A 106 -5.02 10.95 21.89
CA LYS A 106 -4.47 12.28 22.13
C LYS A 106 -3.43 12.65 21.08
N ASN A 107 -2.52 11.74 20.76
CA ASN A 107 -1.49 11.95 19.74
C ASN A 107 -2.11 12.17 18.36
N TYR A 108 -3.10 11.36 17.97
CA TYR A 108 -3.84 11.54 16.71
C TYR A 108 -4.60 12.86 16.66
N ALA A 109 -5.24 13.27 17.77
CA ALA A 109 -5.93 14.56 17.86
C ALA A 109 -4.95 15.75 17.76
N MET A 110 -3.71 15.60 18.21
CA MET A 110 -2.64 16.59 18.08
C MET A 110 -1.86 16.47 16.76
N PHE A 111 -2.36 15.68 15.79
CA PHE A 111 -1.70 15.40 14.51
C PHE A 111 -0.29 14.82 14.64
N ASN A 112 0.01 14.17 15.77
CA ASN A 112 1.25 13.44 15.99
C ASN A 112 1.01 11.95 15.73
N PHE A 113 1.43 11.50 14.55
CA PHE A 113 1.24 10.11 14.10
C PHE A 113 2.41 9.18 14.48
N GLY A 114 3.45 9.72 15.13
CA GLY A 114 4.66 8.98 15.51
C GLY A 114 5.64 8.73 14.35
N ASP A 115 6.59 7.83 14.62
CA ASP A 115 7.67 7.45 13.71
C ASP A 115 7.31 6.24 12.85
N SER A 116 7.81 6.22 11.62
CA SER A 116 7.61 5.11 10.68
C SER A 116 8.53 3.94 11.00
N LEU A 117 7.93 2.81 11.39
CA LEU A 117 8.63 1.55 11.67
C LEU A 117 9.40 0.98 10.47
N PHE A 118 8.96 1.28 9.26
CA PHE A 118 9.53 0.72 8.03
C PHE A 118 10.43 1.68 7.26
N ARG A 119 10.36 2.99 7.53
CA ARG A 119 11.07 4.02 6.74
C ARG A 119 11.92 5.00 7.57
N GLY A 120 11.98 4.85 8.91
CA GLY A 120 12.96 5.54 9.75
C GLY A 120 12.77 7.06 9.87
N GLY A 121 11.56 7.58 9.68
CA GLY A 121 11.25 9.01 9.81
C GLY A 121 9.79 9.27 10.19
N ASN A 122 9.42 10.53 10.45
CA ASN A 122 8.06 10.89 10.85
C ASN A 122 7.04 10.49 9.77
N VAL A 123 5.89 9.95 10.20
CA VAL A 123 4.80 9.57 9.28
C VAL A 123 4.29 10.76 8.45
N ILE A 124 4.34 11.97 9.01
CA ILE A 124 3.89 13.21 8.34
C ILE A 124 4.77 13.54 7.13
N ASP A 125 6.08 13.33 7.25
CA ASP A 125 7.02 13.61 6.17
C ASP A 125 6.82 12.60 5.04
N LEU A 126 6.59 11.33 5.39
CA LEU A 126 6.22 10.29 4.43
C LEU A 126 4.89 10.60 3.72
N ILE A 127 3.87 11.08 4.45
CA ILE A 127 2.60 11.51 3.85
C ILE A 127 2.85 12.64 2.85
N LYS A 128 3.62 13.66 3.22
CA LYS A 128 3.96 14.78 2.32
C LYS A 128 4.70 14.33 1.08
N GLU A 129 5.57 13.34 1.19
CA GLU A 129 6.31 12.78 0.06
C GLU A 129 5.39 12.01 -0.91
N ARG A 130 4.39 11.27 -0.37
CA ARG A 130 3.47 10.45 -1.18
C ARG A 130 2.25 11.21 -1.72
N LEU A 131 1.82 12.28 -1.05
CA LEU A 131 0.70 13.12 -1.45
C LEU A 131 0.79 13.64 -2.91
N PRO A 132 1.89 14.25 -3.38
CA PRO A 132 1.96 14.81 -4.73
C PRO A 132 1.85 13.72 -5.80
N VAL A 133 2.39 12.53 -5.54
CA VAL A 133 2.28 11.38 -6.46
C VAL A 133 0.82 10.94 -6.59
N SER A 134 0.12 10.76 -5.47
CA SER A 134 -1.30 10.37 -5.49
C SER A 134 -2.17 11.41 -6.16
N ILE A 135 -1.99 12.69 -5.83
CA ILE A 135 -2.77 13.79 -6.39
C ILE A 135 -2.52 13.91 -7.90
N SER A 136 -1.27 13.89 -8.35
CA SER A 136 -0.95 14.00 -9.77
C SER A 136 -1.50 12.83 -10.58
N LEU A 137 -1.29 11.59 -10.15
CA LEU A 137 -1.82 10.40 -10.83
C LEU A 137 -3.35 10.39 -10.85
N GLY A 138 -3.99 10.73 -9.74
CA GLY A 138 -5.45 10.80 -9.66
C GLY A 138 -6.01 11.89 -10.57
N LEU A 139 -5.39 13.08 -10.59
CA LEU A 139 -5.84 14.21 -11.39
C LEU A 139 -5.65 13.95 -12.90
N TRP A 140 -4.50 13.41 -13.31
CA TRP A 140 -4.26 13.03 -14.71
C TRP A 140 -5.17 11.89 -15.16
N SER A 141 -5.33 10.86 -14.34
CA SER A 141 -6.26 9.75 -14.62
C SER A 141 -7.68 10.28 -14.79
N THR A 142 -8.16 11.11 -13.86
CA THR A 142 -9.49 11.72 -13.94
C THR A 142 -9.64 12.56 -15.21
N LEU A 143 -8.67 13.43 -15.53
CA LEU A 143 -8.73 14.27 -16.73
C LEU A 143 -8.80 13.43 -18.01
N ILE A 144 -7.91 12.44 -18.17
CA ILE A 144 -7.86 11.59 -19.37
C ILE A 144 -9.14 10.76 -19.49
N ILE A 145 -9.61 10.17 -18.39
CA ILE A 145 -10.87 9.41 -18.37
C ILE A 145 -12.03 10.28 -18.81
N TYR A 146 -12.22 11.46 -18.23
CA TYR A 146 -13.33 12.34 -18.61
C TYR A 146 -13.20 12.82 -20.06
N LEU A 147 -11.98 13.16 -20.50
CA LEU A 147 -11.72 13.63 -21.86
C LEU A 147 -11.99 12.56 -22.92
N ILE A 148 -11.81 11.28 -22.61
CA ILE A 148 -12.09 10.17 -23.54
C ILE A 148 -13.52 9.64 -23.37
N SER A 149 -13.95 9.39 -22.13
CA SER A 149 -15.24 8.77 -21.82
C SER A 149 -16.43 9.67 -22.16
N ILE A 150 -16.35 11.00 -21.96
CA ILE A 150 -17.44 11.91 -22.31
C ILE A 150 -17.72 11.88 -23.82
N PRO A 151 -16.74 12.16 -24.73
CA PRO A 151 -17.03 12.17 -26.15
C PRO A 151 -17.40 10.77 -26.66
N LEU A 152 -16.74 9.70 -26.18
CA LEU A 152 -17.10 8.34 -26.55
C LEU A 152 -18.56 8.01 -26.15
N GLY A 153 -18.99 8.44 -24.96
CA GLY A 153 -20.35 8.29 -24.47
C GLY A 153 -21.37 9.06 -25.30
N ILE A 154 -21.06 10.32 -25.65
CA ILE A 154 -21.92 11.16 -26.51
C ILE A 154 -22.05 10.55 -27.91
N LEU A 155 -20.93 10.15 -28.53
CA LEU A 155 -20.92 9.53 -29.86
C LEU A 155 -21.73 8.24 -29.91
N LYS A 156 -21.63 7.43 -28.86
CA LYS A 156 -22.40 6.20 -28.69
C LYS A 156 -23.90 6.49 -28.53
N ALA A 157 -24.28 7.53 -27.78
CA ALA A 157 -25.68 7.94 -27.62
C ALA A 157 -26.31 8.43 -28.94
N ILE A 158 -25.55 9.15 -29.77
CA ILE A 158 -26.03 9.64 -31.07
C ILE A 158 -26.18 8.48 -32.08
N HIS A 159 -25.22 7.55 -32.11
CA HIS A 159 -25.20 6.41 -33.05
C HIS A 159 -25.66 5.09 -32.41
N HIS A 160 -26.74 5.16 -31.63
CA HIS A 160 -27.36 4.00 -30.98
C HIS A 160 -27.67 2.87 -31.97
N GLY A 161 -27.32 1.62 -31.60
CA GLY A 161 -27.57 0.44 -32.45
C GLY A 161 -26.64 0.29 -33.67
N SER A 162 -25.67 1.19 -33.84
CA SER A 162 -24.65 1.06 -34.87
C SER A 162 -23.59 0.00 -34.51
N ARG A 163 -22.81 -0.44 -35.50
CA ARG A 163 -21.67 -1.35 -35.27
C ARG A 163 -20.63 -0.76 -34.31
N PHE A 164 -20.51 0.57 -34.28
CA PHE A 164 -19.62 1.29 -33.37
C PHE A 164 -20.07 1.15 -31.91
N ASP A 165 -21.38 1.25 -31.64
CA ASP A 165 -21.96 1.06 -30.31
C ASP A 165 -21.70 -0.37 -29.79
N ILE A 166 -21.97 -1.38 -30.63
CA ILE A 166 -21.76 -2.80 -30.26
C ILE A 166 -20.29 -3.09 -29.97
N TRP A 167 -19.37 -2.65 -30.83
CA TRP A 167 -17.95 -2.95 -30.68
C TRP A 167 -17.31 -2.21 -29.49
N SER A 168 -17.59 -0.91 -29.35
CA SER A 168 -17.09 -0.12 -28.21
C SER A 168 -17.61 -0.66 -26.87
N SER A 169 -18.87 -1.10 -26.82
CA SER A 169 -19.47 -1.72 -25.63
C SER A 169 -18.80 -3.05 -25.29
N ALA A 170 -18.55 -3.91 -26.29
CA ALA A 170 -17.87 -5.18 -26.08
C ALA A 170 -16.45 -4.97 -25.51
N VAL A 171 -15.70 -4.00 -26.05
CA VAL A 171 -14.35 -3.67 -25.56
C VAL A 171 -14.39 -3.19 -24.10
N VAL A 172 -15.32 -2.29 -23.75
CA VAL A 172 -15.45 -1.79 -22.36
C VAL A 172 -15.82 -2.92 -21.39
N ILE A 173 -16.73 -3.81 -21.77
CA ILE A 173 -17.15 -4.95 -20.94
C ILE A 173 -15.96 -5.91 -20.70
N VAL A 174 -15.22 -6.26 -21.75
CA VAL A 174 -14.04 -7.12 -21.63
C VAL A 174 -12.97 -6.46 -20.75
N GLY A 175 -12.72 -5.16 -20.94
CA GLY A 175 -11.77 -4.41 -20.11
C GLY A 175 -12.17 -4.37 -18.63
N TYR A 176 -13.45 -4.22 -18.33
CA TYR A 176 -13.95 -4.22 -16.95
C TYR A 176 -13.96 -5.60 -16.30
N ALA A 177 -14.09 -6.66 -17.10
CA ALA A 177 -14.07 -8.04 -16.61
C ALA A 177 -12.69 -8.48 -16.11
N ILE A 178 -11.61 -7.79 -16.50
CA ILE A 178 -10.24 -8.13 -16.10
C ILE A 178 -9.90 -7.38 -14.80
N PRO A 179 -9.60 -8.08 -13.69
CA PRO A 179 -9.08 -7.45 -12.48
C PRO A 179 -7.79 -6.67 -12.76
N GLY A 180 -7.70 -5.45 -12.24
CA GLY A 180 -6.57 -4.54 -12.54
C GLY A 180 -5.19 -5.14 -12.21
N PHE A 181 -5.07 -5.94 -11.14
CA PHE A 181 -3.81 -6.60 -10.79
C PHE A 181 -3.40 -7.69 -11.79
N LEU A 182 -4.36 -8.43 -12.36
CA LEU A 182 -4.10 -9.43 -13.40
C LEU A 182 -3.69 -8.76 -14.71
N PHE A 183 -4.33 -7.64 -15.03
CA PHE A 183 -3.94 -6.84 -16.20
C PHE A 183 -2.51 -6.30 -16.05
N ALA A 184 -2.16 -5.75 -14.87
CA ALA A 184 -0.83 -5.25 -14.59
C ALA A 184 0.25 -6.35 -14.65
N SER A 185 -0.01 -7.52 -14.05
CA SER A 185 0.93 -8.65 -14.08
C SER A 185 1.12 -9.23 -15.49
N TYR A 186 0.04 -9.29 -16.29
CA TYR A 186 0.12 -9.65 -17.69
C TYR A 186 0.95 -8.63 -18.49
N LEU A 187 0.69 -7.33 -18.31
CA LEU A 187 1.39 -6.26 -19.01
C LEU A 187 2.89 -6.27 -18.71
N LEU A 188 3.27 -6.48 -17.44
CA LEU A 188 4.67 -6.60 -17.02
C LEU A 188 5.36 -7.80 -17.69
N SER A 189 4.69 -8.95 -17.69
CA SER A 189 5.20 -10.18 -18.32
C SER A 189 5.39 -10.00 -19.83
N PHE A 190 4.43 -9.35 -20.49
CA PHE A 190 4.48 -9.05 -21.91
C PHE A 190 5.61 -8.05 -22.23
N LEU A 191 5.74 -6.96 -21.48
CA LEU A 191 6.80 -5.98 -21.68
C LEU A 191 8.19 -6.60 -21.51
N ARG A 192 8.37 -7.47 -20.51
CA ARG A 192 9.61 -8.20 -20.29
C ARG A 192 9.91 -9.15 -21.45
N ALA A 193 8.92 -9.88 -21.96
CA ALA A 193 9.08 -10.74 -23.12
C ALA A 193 9.46 -9.97 -24.39
N VAL A 194 8.87 -8.78 -24.60
CA VAL A 194 9.21 -7.88 -25.72
C VAL A 194 10.64 -7.37 -25.60
N THR A 195 11.06 -6.91 -24.42
CA THR A 195 12.44 -6.44 -24.17
C THR A 195 13.47 -7.54 -24.41
N ILE A 196 13.20 -8.78 -23.97
CA ILE A 196 14.08 -9.94 -24.22
C ILE A 196 14.14 -10.28 -25.72
N SER A 197 13.00 -10.20 -26.43
CA SER A 197 12.94 -10.49 -27.87
C SER A 197 13.64 -9.43 -28.74
N VAL A 198 13.65 -8.17 -28.31
CA VAL A 198 14.38 -7.09 -28.99
C VAL A 198 15.88 -7.18 -28.69
N GLY A 199 16.27 -7.48 -27.46
CA GLY A 199 17.67 -7.64 -27.07
C GLY A 199 18.36 -8.80 -27.80
N SER A 200 17.68 -9.91 -28.03
CA SER A 200 18.23 -11.05 -28.78
C SER A 200 18.39 -10.82 -30.29
N ARG A 201 17.65 -9.87 -30.88
CA ARG A 201 17.78 -9.48 -32.29
C ARG A 201 18.87 -8.44 -32.56
N CYS A 202 19.33 -7.70 -31.55
CA CYS A 202 20.46 -6.77 -31.66
C CYS A 202 21.83 -7.40 -31.37
N ALA A 203 21.85 -8.61 -30.79
CA ALA A 203 23.08 -9.34 -30.44
C ALA A 203 23.51 -10.36 -31.52
N ALA A 204 22.82 -10.41 -32.67
CA ALA A 204 23.14 -11.23 -33.83
C ALA A 204 23.42 -10.33 -35.04
#